data_AF-A0A1B2Z538-F1
#
_entry.id   AF-A0A1B2Z538-F1
#
_cell.length_a   1.000
_cell.length_b   1.000
_cell.length_c   1.000
_cell.angle_alpha   90.00
_cell.angle_beta   90.00
_cell.angle_gamma   90.00
#
_symmetry.space_group_name_H-M   'P 1'
#
loop_
_entity.id
_entity.type
_entity.pdbx_description
1 polymer ?
#
loop_
_entity_poly.entity_id
_entity_poly.type
_entity_poly.pdbx_seq_one_letter_code
_entity_poly.pdbx_strand_id
1 'polypeptide(L)'
;MYLASGILLWFIGQSGTNHIGASGLIYAVAFFLFVGSVREGNRNSMALSFFIILMYGSMIWGLTPFTVQANVSWEGHLSGAIIGVILALYVYKDYIKPQELYTEDDRPFFERHPIDI
;
A
#
# COMPACT_ATOMS: atom_id res chain seq x y z
N MET A 1 -1.99 -6.85 -7.56
CA MET A 1 -1.13 -5.67 -7.84
C MET A 1 -0.49 -5.78 -9.21
N TYR A 2 0.49 -6.68 -9.42
CA TYR A 2 1.22 -6.83 -10.70
C TYR A 2 0.33 -6.91 -11.96
N LEU A 3 -0.62 -7.85 -12.01
CA LEU A 3 -1.51 -8.01 -13.17
C LEU A 3 -2.41 -6.78 -13.37
N ALA A 4 -3.01 -6.28 -12.30
CA ALA A 4 -3.91 -5.14 -12.36
C ALA A 4 -3.20 -3.86 -12.82
N SER A 5 -1.96 -3.62 -12.35
CA SER A 5 -1.16 -2.49 -12.83
C SER A 5 -0.77 -2.66 -14.30
N GLY A 6 -0.44 -3.89 -14.73
CA GLY A 6 -0.16 -4.19 -16.13
C GLY A 6 -1.36 -3.99 -17.05
N ILE A 7 -2.55 -4.40 -16.62
CA ILE A 7 -3.81 -4.20 -17.36
C ILE A 7 -4.11 -2.70 -17.49
N LEU A 8 -4.01 -1.95 -16.38
CA LEU A 8 -4.25 -0.51 -16.43
C LEU A 8 -3.22 0.21 -17.32
N LEU A 9 -1.94 -0.16 -17.20
CA LEU A 9 -0.86 0.32 -18.07
C LEU A 9 -1.13 0.04 -19.55
N TRP A 10 -1.67 -1.14 -19.89
CA TRP A 10 -2.02 -1.49 -21.26
C TRP A 10 -3.04 -0.53 -21.88
N PHE A 11 -3.93 0.04 -21.06
CA PHE A 11 -4.93 1.01 -21.53
C PHE A 11 -4.41 2.45 -21.63
N ILE A 12 -3.50 2.86 -20.73
CA ILE A 12 -3.05 4.25 -20.63
C ILE A 12 -1.65 4.50 -21.22
N GLY A 13 -0.88 3.44 -21.47
CA GLY A 13 0.46 3.51 -22.03
C GLY A 13 0.44 4.05 -23.45
N GLN A 14 1.43 4.88 -23.79
CA GLN A 14 1.53 5.46 -25.12
C GLN A 14 1.84 4.37 -26.16
N SER A 15 1.24 4.49 -27.35
CA SER A 15 1.53 3.55 -28.45
C SER A 15 2.96 3.73 -28.94
N GLY A 16 3.66 2.62 -29.17
CA GLY A 16 5.05 2.63 -29.66
C GLY A 16 6.11 2.87 -28.58
N THR A 17 5.73 2.95 -27.30
CA THR A 17 6.67 3.03 -26.17
C THR A 17 6.81 1.70 -25.45
N ASN A 18 8.03 1.42 -24.97
CA ASN A 18 8.31 0.22 -24.18
C ASN A 18 8.25 0.58 -22.69
N HIS A 19 7.36 -0.08 -21.95
CA HIS A 19 7.23 0.09 -20.51
C HIS A 19 7.81 -1.11 -19.78
N ILE A 20 9.12 -1.09 -19.52
CA ILE A 20 9.86 -2.21 -18.90
C ILE A 20 10.34 -1.80 -17.52
N GLY A 21 10.05 -2.61 -16.50
CA GLY A 21 10.61 -2.44 -15.16
C GLY A 21 9.70 -2.93 -14.03
N ALA A 22 10.32 -3.22 -12.88
CA ALA A 22 9.61 -3.59 -11.66
C ALA A 22 9.08 -2.38 -10.87
N SER A 23 9.46 -1.15 -11.27
CA SER A 23 9.13 0.07 -10.53
C SER A 23 7.62 0.29 -10.40
N GLY A 24 6.81 -0.03 -11.41
CA GLY A 24 5.34 0.05 -11.28
C GLY A 24 4.79 -0.76 -10.10
N LEU A 25 5.38 -1.93 -9.80
CA LEU A 25 5.00 -2.72 -8.63
C LEU A 25 5.44 -2.05 -7.31
N ILE A 26 6.61 -1.42 -7.28
CA ILE A 26 7.10 -0.64 -6.13
C ILE A 26 6.13 0.51 -5.83
N TYR A 27 5.68 1.23 -6.86
CA TYR A 27 4.66 2.28 -6.72
C TYR A 27 3.33 1.71 -6.20
N ALA A 28 2.89 0.56 -6.72
CA ALA A 28 1.68 -0.09 -6.21
C ALA A 28 1.80 -0.40 -4.72
N VAL A 29 2.91 -0.99 -4.27
CA VAL A 29 3.12 -1.35 -2.85
C VAL A 29 3.22 -0.11 -1.97
N ALA A 30 4.00 0.90 -2.36
CA ALA A 30 4.17 2.11 -1.56
C ALA A 30 2.84 2.84 -1.32
N PHE A 31 2.06 3.06 -2.38
CA PHE A 31 0.76 3.73 -2.27
C PHE A 31 -0.29 2.87 -1.57
N PHE A 32 -0.25 1.54 -1.75
CA PHE A 32 -1.09 0.62 -0.98
C PHE A 32 -0.82 0.73 0.52
N LEU A 33 0.45 0.69 0.94
CA LEU A 33 0.83 0.75 2.35
C LEU A 33 0.48 2.11 2.95
N PHE A 34 0.72 3.20 2.24
CA PHE A 34 0.39 4.54 2.71
C PHE A 34 -1.12 4.71 2.90
N VAL A 35 -1.91 4.44 1.87
CA VAL A 35 -3.37 4.58 1.96
C VAL A 35 -3.96 3.58 2.95
N GLY A 36 -3.46 2.35 2.99
CA GLY A 36 -3.86 1.34 3.97
C GLY A 36 -3.62 1.81 5.41
N SER A 37 -2.44 2.35 5.70
CA SER A 37 -2.09 2.88 7.02
C SER A 37 -2.95 4.10 7.41
N VAL A 38 -3.27 4.96 6.44
CA VAL A 38 -4.21 6.08 6.65
C VAL A 38 -5.59 5.57 7.06
N ARG A 39 -6.07 4.50 6.42
CA ARG A 39 -7.37 3.91 6.77
C ARG A 39 -7.38 3.24 8.13
N GLU A 40 -6.32 2.50 8.44
CA GLU A 40 -6.13 1.82 9.74
C GLU A 40 -6.01 2.82 10.91
N GLY A 41 -5.65 4.07 10.63
CA GLY A 41 -5.35 5.05 11.67
C GLY A 41 -4.00 4.81 12.35
N ASN A 42 -3.16 3.92 11.80
CA ASN A 42 -1.84 3.60 12.33
C ASN A 42 -0.83 4.69 11.93
N ARG A 43 -0.59 5.64 12.84
CA ARG A 43 0.28 6.80 12.60
C ARG A 43 1.73 6.42 12.30
N ASN A 44 2.25 5.34 12.89
CA ASN A 44 3.63 4.91 12.68
C ASN A 44 3.83 4.36 11.26
N SER A 45 2.95 3.45 10.83
CA SER A 45 2.99 2.89 9.47
C SER A 45 2.72 3.96 8.42
N MET A 46 1.83 4.92 8.72
CA MET A 46 1.55 6.08 7.86
C MET A 46 2.80 6.95 7.67
N ALA A 47 3.47 7.32 8.76
CA ALA A 47 4.69 8.13 8.71
C ALA A 47 5.82 7.42 7.97
N LEU A 48 6.01 6.12 8.23
CA LEU A 48 7.06 5.33 7.58
C LEU A 48 6.81 5.18 6.07
N SER A 49 5.60 4.81 5.66
CA SER A 49 5.25 4.67 4.24
C SER A 49 5.31 6.01 3.50
N PHE A 50 4.86 7.09 4.13
CA PHE A 50 5.01 8.44 3.60
C PHE A 50 6.48 8.84 3.44
N PHE A 51 7.32 8.54 4.43
CA PHE A 51 8.75 8.77 4.37
C PHE A 51 9.41 8.01 3.21
N ILE A 52 9.04 6.75 2.99
CA ILE A 52 9.51 5.96 1.85
C ILE A 52 9.12 6.64 0.52
N ILE A 53 7.88 7.11 0.39
CA ILE A 53 7.39 7.81 -0.81
C ILE A 53 8.23 9.07 -1.10
N LEU A 54 8.62 9.81 -0.07
CA LEU A 54 9.46 11.01 -0.22
C LEU A 54 10.92 10.68 -0.56
N MET A 55 11.50 9.68 0.12
CA MET A 55 12.92 9.34 0.00
C MET A 55 13.27 8.53 -1.24
N TYR A 56 12.36 7.67 -1.71
CA TYR A 56 12.61 6.81 -2.86
C TYR A 56 12.57 7.62 -4.16
N GLY A 57 13.67 8.33 -4.45
CA GLY A 57 13.84 9.13 -5.66
C GLY A 57 12.78 10.21 -5.87
N SER A 58 12.06 10.60 -4.79
CA SER A 58 10.81 11.37 -4.84
C SER A 58 9.76 10.76 -5.75
N MET A 59 9.12 9.67 -5.28
CA MET A 59 8.12 8.92 -6.06
C MET A 59 7.01 9.81 -6.62
N ILE A 60 6.65 10.90 -5.92
CA ILE A 60 5.68 11.88 -6.39
C ILE A 60 6.05 12.47 -7.75
N TRP A 61 7.33 12.80 -7.97
CA TRP A 61 7.81 13.32 -9.26
C TRP A 61 7.82 12.23 -10.33
N GLY A 62 7.97 10.95 -9.97
CA GLY A 62 7.93 9.87 -10.94
C GLY A 62 6.55 9.55 -11.52
N LEU A 63 5.49 10.22 -11.05
CA LEU A 63 4.11 10.06 -11.53
C LEU A 63 3.77 10.91 -12.76
N THR A 64 4.65 11.82 -13.17
CA THR A 64 4.38 12.77 -14.27
C THR A 64 5.48 12.69 -15.33
N PRO A 65 5.16 13.02 -16.60
CA PRO A 65 6.15 12.98 -17.68
C PRO A 65 7.24 14.06 -17.56
N PHE A 66 7.00 15.13 -16.80
CA PHE A 66 7.85 16.33 -16.81
C PHE A 66 9.17 16.18 -16.06
N THR A 67 9.23 15.20 -15.17
CA THR A 67 10.32 15.04 -14.18
C THR A 67 11.03 13.70 -14.31
N VAL A 68 10.57 12.81 -15.19
CA VAL A 68 11.19 11.51 -15.46
C VAL A 68 12.19 11.60 -16.62
N GLN A 69 13.23 10.77 -16.58
CA GLN A 69 14.18 10.65 -17.69
C GLN A 69 13.51 9.97 -18.90
N ALA A 70 14.02 10.20 -20.11
CA ALA A 70 13.44 9.73 -21.37
C ALA A 70 13.21 8.20 -21.48
N ASN A 71 13.84 7.40 -20.61
CA ASN A 71 13.72 5.94 -20.57
C ASN A 71 12.93 5.40 -19.36
N VAL A 72 12.28 6.27 -18.60
CA VAL A 72 11.51 5.90 -17.40
C VAL A 72 10.02 5.97 -17.71
N SER A 73 9.33 4.85 -17.47
CA SER A 73 7.89 4.70 -17.69
C SER A 73 7.08 5.35 -16.56
N TRP A 74 6.73 6.63 -16.71
CA TRP A 74 5.87 7.32 -15.75
C TRP A 74 4.44 6.77 -15.77
N GLU A 75 3.94 6.29 -16.92
CA GLU A 75 2.64 5.62 -17.01
C GLU A 75 2.64 4.31 -16.21
N GLY A 76 3.77 3.59 -16.18
CA GLY A 76 3.98 2.41 -15.35
C GLY A 76 3.96 2.74 -13.85
N HIS A 77 4.57 3.86 -13.47
CA HIS A 77 4.51 4.35 -12.08
C HIS A 77 3.09 4.75 -11.68
N LEU A 78 2.41 5.52 -12.53
CA LEU A 78 1.05 6.00 -12.30
C LEU A 78 0.04 4.86 -12.22
N SER A 79 0.08 3.91 -13.15
CA SER A 79 -0.78 2.72 -13.13
C SER A 79 -0.54 1.89 -11.86
N GLY A 80 0.71 1.72 -11.45
CA GLY A 80 1.09 1.13 -10.18
C GLY A 80 0.42 1.84 -8.99
N ALA A 81 0.66 3.15 -8.87
CA ALA A 81 0.12 3.96 -7.78
C ALA A 81 -1.42 3.89 -7.71
N ILE A 82 -2.11 4.05 -8.84
CA ILE A 82 -3.58 3.95 -8.91
C ILE A 82 -4.08 2.60 -8.39
N ILE A 83 -3.49 1.50 -8.86
CA ILE A 83 -3.86 0.15 -8.42
C ILE A 83 -3.56 -0.06 -6.92
N GLY A 84 -2.45 0.48 -6.43
CA GLY A 84 -2.11 0.46 -5.01
C GLY A 84 -3.18 1.14 -4.15
N VAL A 85 -3.58 2.35 -4.52
CA VAL A 85 -4.66 3.11 -3.83
C VAL A 85 -5.97 2.33 -3.89
N ILE A 86 -6.40 1.90 -5.09
CA ILE A 86 -7.63 1.13 -5.28
C ILE A 86 -7.66 -0.08 -4.36
N LEU A 87 -6.61 -0.90 -4.35
CA LEU A 87 -6.56 -2.11 -3.53
C LEU A 87 -6.58 -1.79 -2.02
N ALA A 88 -5.91 -0.73 -1.57
CA ALA A 88 -5.99 -0.30 -0.17
C ALA A 88 -7.42 0.14 0.21
N LEU A 89 -8.16 0.72 -0.74
CA LEU A 89 -9.56 1.09 -0.56
C LEU A 89 -10.51 -0.14 -0.52
N TYR A 90 -10.15 -1.26 -1.12
CA TYR A 90 -10.97 -2.47 -1.10
C TYR A 90 -10.61 -3.42 0.05
N VAL A 91 -9.33 -3.71 0.26
CA VAL A 91 -8.85 -4.71 1.25
C VAL A 91 -9.21 -4.34 2.70
N TYR A 92 -9.23 -3.05 3.02
CA TYR A 92 -9.52 -2.61 4.40
C TYR A 92 -10.92 -2.99 4.89
N LYS A 93 -11.88 -3.26 3.98
CA LYS A 93 -13.22 -3.71 4.39
C LYS A 93 -13.21 -5.06 5.12
N ASP A 94 -12.20 -5.89 4.87
CA ASP A 94 -12.19 -7.28 5.30
C ASP A 94 -11.26 -7.56 6.49
N TYR A 95 -10.34 -6.65 6.82
CA TYR A 95 -9.23 -6.92 7.74
C TYR A 95 -9.41 -6.39 9.17
N ILE A 96 -10.22 -5.36 9.40
CA ILE A 96 -10.53 -4.92 10.77
C ILE A 96 -11.74 -5.71 11.27
N LYS A 97 -11.45 -6.91 11.80
CA LYS A 97 -12.23 -7.37 12.96
C LYS A 97 -11.73 -6.54 14.14
N PRO A 98 -12.61 -5.93 14.95
CA PRO A 98 -12.19 -5.45 16.26
C PRO A 98 -11.40 -6.58 16.89
N GLN A 99 -10.17 -6.31 17.33
CA GLN A 99 -9.49 -7.24 18.19
C GLN A 99 -10.47 -7.50 19.33
N GLU A 100 -11.06 -8.70 19.37
CA GLU A 100 -11.93 -9.04 20.49
C GLU A 100 -11.04 -8.83 21.70
N LEU A 101 -11.38 -7.78 22.46
CA LEU A 101 -10.75 -7.51 23.73
C LEU A 101 -10.90 -8.82 24.47
N TYR A 102 -9.78 -9.51 24.74
CA TYR A 102 -9.77 -10.69 25.60
C TYR A 102 -10.42 -10.22 26.89
N THR A 103 -11.70 -10.53 27.06
CA THR A 103 -12.44 -10.01 28.19
C THR A 103 -11.97 -10.79 29.40
N GLU A 104 -12.20 -10.25 30.60
CA GLU A 104 -11.83 -10.97 31.82
C GLU A 104 -12.41 -12.39 31.87
N ASP A 105 -13.55 -12.59 31.21
CA ASP A 105 -14.29 -13.85 31.10
C ASP A 105 -13.60 -14.88 30.18
N ASP A 106 -12.75 -14.42 29.26
CA ASP A 106 -12.00 -15.29 28.33
C ASP A 106 -10.70 -15.82 28.95
N ARG A 107 -10.29 -15.29 30.11
CA ARG A 107 -9.07 -15.74 30.80
C ARG A 107 -9.21 -17.19 31.31
N PRO A 108 -8.15 -18.01 31.24
CA PRO A 108 -8.13 -19.35 31.82
C PRO A 108 -8.61 -19.32 33.27
N PHE A 109 -9.40 -20.32 33.69
CA PHE A 109 -10.03 -20.35 35.02
C PHE A 109 -9.05 -20.06 36.17
N PHE A 110 -7.82 -20.58 36.07
CA PHE A 110 -6.76 -20.41 37.07
C PHE A 110 -6.18 -18.98 37.16
N GLU A 111 -6.26 -18.19 36.08
CA GLU A 111 -5.90 -16.77 36.13
C GLU A 111 -7.03 -15.92 36.72
N ARG A 112 -8.29 -16.36 36.58
CA ARG A 112 -9.46 -15.72 37.20
C ARG A 112 -9.58 -16.01 38.70
N HIS A 113 -9.15 -17.20 39.12
CA HIS A 113 -9.25 -17.65 40.51
C HIS A 113 -7.86 -18.07 40.97
N PRO A 114 -6.98 -17.10 41.32
CA PRO A 114 -5.69 -17.42 41.91
C PRO A 114 -5.95 -18.28 43.16
N ILE A 115 -5.39 -19.48 43.15
CA ILE A 115 -5.40 -20.36 44.32
C ILE A 115 -4.39 -19.74 45.29
N ASP A 116 -4.88 -19.12 46.36
CA ASP A 116 -4.03 -18.71 47.47
C ASP A 116 -3.53 -20.00 48.16
N ILE A 117 -2.26 -20.33 47.91
CA ILE A 117 -1.54 -21.46 48.53
C ILE A 117 -0.80 -20.99 49.77
#